data_AF-A0A022S3G8-F1
#
_entry.id   AF-A0A022S3G8-F1
#
_cell.length_a   1.000
_cell.length_b   1.000
_cell.length_c   1.000
_cell.angle_alpha   90.00
_cell.angle_beta   90.00
_cell.angle_gamma   90.00
#
_symmetry.space_group_name_H-M   'P 1'
#
loop_
_entity.id
_entity.type
_entity.pdbx_description
1 polymer ?
#
loop_
_entity_poly.entity_id
_entity_poly.type
_entity_poly.pdbx_seq_one_letter_code
_entity_poly.pdbx_strand_id
1 'polypeptide(L)'
;MSSKQQPTSPGSDMDERKRKRKLSNRESARRSRMRKQQHLDEMIAQETQIQEENKKLRQMIDSASQLYINFASDNNVLRAQVTELTDRLRSLNSVLQIASEVSGLAFDIPDIPDTLLEPWQLPCPIQPIAASADMFQY
;
A
#
# COMPACT_ATOMS: atom_id res chain seq x y z
N MET A 1 -49.19 65.91 -2.50
CA MET A 1 -48.08 66.86 -2.59
C MET A 1 -46.83 66.09 -2.97
N SER A 2 -46.50 66.05 -4.26
CA SER A 2 -45.30 65.36 -4.77
C SER A 2 -44.05 66.18 -4.46
N SER A 3 -43.25 65.73 -3.50
CA SER A 3 -41.92 66.31 -3.23
C SER A 3 -41.01 66.08 -4.43
N LYS A 4 -40.82 67.12 -5.24
CA LYS A 4 -39.81 67.18 -6.30
C LYS A 4 -38.44 67.02 -5.66
N GLN A 5 -37.74 65.95 -6.02
CA GLN A 5 -36.31 65.80 -5.71
C GLN A 5 -35.57 66.91 -6.46
N GLN A 6 -34.85 67.75 -5.72
CA GLN A 6 -33.96 68.76 -6.29
C GLN A 6 -32.84 68.08 -7.09
N PRO A 7 -32.39 68.68 -8.21
CA PRO A 7 -31.28 68.14 -8.98
C PRO A 7 -30.01 68.20 -8.11
N THR A 8 -29.45 67.04 -7.79
CA THR A 8 -28.14 66.92 -7.15
C THR A 8 -27.10 67.54 -8.07
N SER A 9 -26.20 68.34 -7.49
CA SER A 9 -25.10 68.95 -8.24
C SER A 9 -24.30 67.83 -8.94
N PRO A 10 -24.04 67.90 -10.26
CA PRO A 10 -23.38 66.81 -11.00
C PRO A 10 -22.03 66.37 -10.41
N GLY A 11 -21.37 67.23 -9.64
CA GLY A 11 -20.14 66.93 -8.90
C GLY A 11 -20.34 66.03 -7.68
N SER A 12 -21.46 66.14 -6.95
CA SER A 12 -21.67 65.37 -5.70
C SER A 12 -21.93 63.88 -5.95
N ASP A 13 -22.67 63.55 -7.01
CA ASP A 13 -23.01 62.16 -7.36
C ASP A 13 -21.79 61.39 -7.87
N MET A 14 -20.91 62.08 -8.60
CA MET A 14 -19.65 61.51 -9.08
C MET A 14 -18.69 61.21 -7.93
N ASP A 15 -18.60 62.09 -6.94
CA ASP A 15 -17.78 61.88 -5.75
C ASP A 15 -18.33 60.76 -4.85
N GLU A 16 -19.65 60.66 -4.70
CA GLU A 16 -20.26 59.55 -3.97
C GLU A 16 -20.04 58.21 -4.68
N ARG A 17 -20.18 58.17 -6.01
CA ARG A 17 -19.87 56.97 -6.82
C ARG A 17 -18.40 56.57 -6.67
N LYS A 18 -17.47 57.53 -6.69
CA LYS A 18 -16.04 57.30 -6.46
C LYS A 18 -15.77 56.73 -5.07
N ARG A 19 -16.43 57.27 -4.03
CA ARG A 19 -16.34 56.76 -2.66
C ARG A 19 -16.84 55.32 -2.56
N LYS A 20 -18.01 55.01 -3.13
CA LYS A 20 -18.58 53.65 -3.18
C LYS A 20 -17.65 52.67 -3.92
N ARG A 21 -17.06 53.06 -5.05
CA ARG A 21 -16.09 52.23 -5.78
C ARG A 21 -14.83 51.94 -4.97
N LYS A 22 -14.29 52.93 -4.24
CA LYS A 22 -13.13 52.71 -3.36
C LYS A 22 -13.44 51.71 -2.24
N LEU A 23 -14.61 51.80 -1.62
CA LEU A 23 -15.05 50.86 -0.59
C LEU A 23 -15.28 49.45 -1.15
N SER A 24 -15.96 49.34 -2.30
CA SER A 24 -16.20 48.06 -2.96
C SER A 24 -14.90 47.39 -3.41
N ASN A 25 -13.96 48.13 -4.01
CA ASN A 25 -12.65 47.60 -4.40
C ASN A 25 -11.80 47.19 -3.19
N ARG A 26 -11.88 47.94 -2.09
CA ARG A 26 -11.21 47.57 -0.85
C ARG A 26 -11.75 46.23 -0.32
N GLU A 27 -13.06 46.08 -0.28
CA GLU A 27 -13.70 44.85 0.17
C GLU A 27 -13.43 43.68 -0.78
N SER A 28 -13.46 43.89 -2.10
CA SER A 28 -13.15 42.84 -3.08
C SER A 28 -11.69 42.40 -3.02
N ALA A 29 -10.74 43.33 -2.84
CA ALA A 29 -9.34 43.01 -2.61
C ALA A 29 -9.14 42.22 -1.31
N ARG A 30 -9.84 42.60 -0.23
CA ARG A 30 -9.82 41.85 1.05
C ARG A 30 -10.33 40.42 0.85
N ARG A 31 -11.50 40.25 0.24
CA ARG A 31 -12.08 38.93 -0.06
C ARG A 31 -11.21 38.09 -0.97
N SER A 32 -10.54 38.71 -1.94
CA SER A 32 -9.60 38.00 -2.81
C SER A 32 -8.38 37.51 -2.04
N ARG A 33 -7.81 38.33 -1.14
CA ARG A 33 -6.69 37.92 -0.27
C ARG A 33 -7.11 36.79 0.66
N MET A 34 -8.28 36.90 1.29
CA MET A 34 -8.83 35.85 2.15
C MET A 34 -9.01 34.52 1.41
N ARG A 35 -9.61 34.53 0.21
CA ARG A 35 -9.78 33.30 -0.59
C ARG A 35 -8.44 32.66 -0.96
N LYS A 36 -7.43 33.46 -1.33
CA LYS A 36 -6.09 32.95 -1.61
C LYS A 36 -5.42 32.37 -0.36
N GLN A 37 -5.60 32.99 0.81
CA GLN A 37 -5.09 32.46 2.07
C GLN A 37 -5.75 31.11 2.41
N GLN A 38 -7.09 31.02 2.32
CA GLN A 38 -7.81 29.77 2.57
C GLN A 38 -7.31 28.64 1.66
N HIS A 39 -7.10 28.93 0.37
CA HIS A 39 -6.59 27.93 -0.55
C HIS A 39 -5.15 27.49 -0.23
N LEU A 40 -4.29 28.41 0.22
CA LEU A 40 -2.95 28.05 0.71
C LEU A 40 -3.04 27.17 1.96
N ASP A 41 -3.91 27.52 2.91
CA ASP A 41 -4.10 26.75 4.15
C ASP A 41 -4.64 25.34 3.85
N GLU A 42 -5.57 25.21 2.89
CA GLU A 42 -6.09 23.93 2.40
C GLU A 42 -4.99 23.07 1.77
N MET A 43 -4.14 23.65 0.90
CA MET A 43 -3.02 22.92 0.29
C MET A 43 -2.01 22.45 1.33
N ILE A 44 -1.69 23.28 2.33
CA ILE A 44 -0.80 22.90 3.43
C ILE A 44 -1.42 21.76 4.25
N ALA A 45 -2.73 21.83 4.55
CA ALA A 45 -3.41 20.76 5.26
C ALA A 45 -3.36 19.43 4.47
N GLN A 46 -3.61 19.47 3.16
CA GLN A 46 -3.51 18.29 2.29
C GLN A 46 -2.09 17.72 2.26
N GLU A 47 -1.06 18.57 2.14
CA GLU A 47 0.33 18.14 2.19
C GLU A 47 0.64 17.42 3.51
N THR A 48 0.26 18.02 4.65
CA THR A 48 0.50 17.39 5.97
C THR A 48 -0.23 16.06 6.12
N GLN A 49 -1.47 15.95 5.63
CA GLN A 49 -2.22 14.70 5.64
C GLN A 49 -1.52 13.62 4.82
N ILE A 50 -1.13 13.94 3.58
CA ILE A 50 -0.45 13.01 2.68
C ILE A 50 0.91 12.58 3.25
N GLN A 51 1.63 13.49 3.92
CA GLN A 51 2.90 13.16 4.57
C GLN A 51 2.70 12.15 5.72
N GLU A 52 1.67 12.32 6.54
CA GLU A 52 1.36 11.39 7.65
C GLU A 52 0.86 10.04 7.12
N GLU A 53 0.00 10.03 6.10
CA GLU A 53 -0.45 8.80 5.43
C GLU A 53 0.73 8.02 4.82
N ASN A 54 1.65 8.71 4.13
CA ASN A 54 2.86 8.10 3.60
C ASN A 54 3.76 7.55 4.71
N LYS A 55 3.88 8.24 5.84
CA LYS A 55 4.66 7.76 7.00
C LYS A 55 4.04 6.48 7.57
N LYS A 56 2.72 6.43 7.71
CA LYS A 56 1.99 5.23 8.15
C LYS A 56 2.18 4.07 7.19
N LEU A 57 2.06 4.30 5.88
CA LEU A 57 2.27 3.28 4.86
C LEU A 57 3.69 2.72 4.89
N ARG A 58 4.70 3.59 5.02
CA ARG A 58 6.10 3.16 5.19
C ARG A 58 6.28 2.24 6.40
N GLN A 59 5.75 2.64 7.56
CA GLN A 59 5.83 1.80 8.77
C GLN A 59 5.15 0.43 8.59
N MET A 60 4.01 0.38 7.89
CA MET A 60 3.33 -0.88 7.58
C MET A 60 4.16 -1.76 6.65
N ILE A 61 4.76 -1.19 5.60
CA ILE A 61 5.64 -1.90 4.68
C ILE A 61 6.85 -2.46 5.44
N ASP A 62 7.54 -1.63 6.23
CA ASP A 62 8.71 -2.06 7.00
C ASP A 62 8.38 -3.21 7.95
N SER A 63 7.23 -3.12 8.64
CA SER A 63 6.76 -4.18 9.54
C SER A 63 6.46 -5.48 8.77
N ALA A 64 5.78 -5.39 7.63
CA ALA A 64 5.46 -6.54 6.79
C ALA A 64 6.73 -7.19 6.20
N SER A 65 7.70 -6.38 5.77
CA SER A 65 8.99 -6.85 5.29
C SER A 65 9.76 -7.60 6.38
N GLN A 66 9.76 -7.10 7.61
CA GLN A 66 10.42 -7.79 8.72
C GLN A 66 9.75 -9.13 9.04
N LEU A 67 8.41 -9.18 9.05
CA LEU A 67 7.66 -10.43 9.24
C LEU A 67 7.97 -11.43 8.13
N TYR A 68 8.04 -10.97 6.88
CA TYR A 68 8.39 -11.82 5.73
C TYR A 68 9.81 -12.39 5.87
N ILE A 69 10.79 -11.58 6.26
CA ILE A 69 12.17 -12.05 6.49
C ILE A 69 12.21 -13.13 7.56
N ASN A 70 11.52 -12.92 8.68
CA ASN A 70 11.44 -13.90 9.76
C ASN A 70 10.79 -15.20 9.27
N PHE A 71 9.66 -15.11 8.57
CA PHE A 71 8.98 -16.28 8.01
C PHE A 71 9.84 -17.02 6.98
N ALA A 72 10.56 -16.31 6.12
CA ALA A 72 11.48 -16.90 5.16
C ALA A 72 12.64 -17.64 5.85
N SER A 73 13.15 -17.09 6.95
CA SER A 73 14.15 -17.75 7.80
C SER A 73 13.62 -19.04 8.41
N ASP A 74 12.44 -18.99 9.06
CA ASP A 74 11.80 -20.17 9.66
C ASP A 74 11.53 -21.24 8.60
N ASN A 75 11.09 -20.83 7.42
CA ASN A 75 10.87 -21.74 6.30
C ASN A 75 12.17 -22.40 5.84
N ASN A 76 13.29 -21.67 5.78
CA ASN A 76 14.59 -22.24 5.47
C ASN A 76 15.06 -23.25 6.53
N VAL A 77 14.81 -22.99 7.81
CA VAL A 77 15.11 -23.96 8.88
C VAL A 77 14.29 -25.24 8.70
N LEU A 78 12.98 -25.12 8.48
CA LEU A 78 12.11 -26.28 8.24
C LEU A 78 12.56 -27.08 7.02
N ARG A 79 12.97 -26.41 5.93
CA ARG A 79 13.51 -27.07 4.74
C ARG A 79 14.79 -27.84 5.05
N ALA A 80 15.72 -27.26 5.80
CA ALA A 80 16.94 -27.94 6.21
C ALA A 80 16.64 -29.19 7.05
N GLN A 81 15.66 -29.11 7.95
CA GLN A 81 15.21 -30.27 8.73
C GLN A 81 14.58 -31.36 7.86
N VAL A 82 13.74 -30.99 6.89
CA VAL A 82 13.16 -31.96 5.94
C VAL A 82 14.26 -32.66 5.15
N THR A 83 15.25 -31.93 4.63
CA THR A 83 16.38 -32.52 3.91
C THR A 83 17.20 -33.46 4.80
N GLU A 84 17.50 -33.05 6.03
CA GLU A 84 18.27 -33.88 6.96
C GLU A 84 17.55 -35.19 7.32
N LEU A 85 16.25 -35.10 7.62
CA LEU A 85 15.44 -36.28 7.95
C LEU A 85 15.30 -37.22 6.75
N THR A 86 15.15 -36.67 5.54
CA THR A 86 15.09 -37.44 4.29
C THR A 86 16.40 -38.18 4.04
N ASP A 87 17.54 -37.52 4.25
CA ASP A 87 18.86 -38.13 4.09
C ASP A 87 19.11 -39.23 5.12
N ARG A 88 18.71 -39.01 6.38
CA ARG A 88 18.77 -40.04 7.44
C ARG A 88 17.91 -41.26 7.07
N LEU A 89 16.69 -41.03 6.58
CA LEU A 89 15.80 -42.10 6.13
C LEU A 89 16.41 -42.88 4.97
N ARG A 90 16.98 -42.19 3.97
CA ARG A 90 17.66 -42.83 2.84
C ARG A 90 18.86 -43.67 3.30
N SER A 91 19.63 -43.18 4.27
CA SER A 91 20.74 -43.93 4.86
C SER A 91 20.25 -45.20 5.57
N LEU A 92 19.16 -45.13 6.34
CA LEU A 92 18.60 -46.29 7.03
C LEU A 92 18.06 -47.32 6.03
N ASN A 93 17.33 -46.87 5.00
CA ASN A 93 16.85 -47.72 3.91
C ASN A 93 18.02 -48.43 3.21
N SER A 94 19.14 -47.74 2.95
CA SER A 94 20.35 -48.34 2.39
C SER A 94 20.96 -49.43 3.28
N VAL A 95 21.02 -49.20 4.60
CA VAL A 95 21.50 -50.22 5.56
C VAL A 95 20.58 -51.43 5.58
N LEU A 96 19.26 -51.24 5.54
CA LEU A 96 18.28 -52.33 5.47
C LEU A 96 18.43 -53.14 4.18
N GLN A 97 18.70 -52.46 3.05
CA GLN A 97 18.95 -53.11 1.76
C GLN A 97 20.18 -54.03 1.84
N ILE A 98 21.29 -53.54 2.39
CA ILE A 98 22.50 -54.33 2.60
C ILE A 98 22.22 -55.52 3.55
N ALA A 99 21.49 -55.30 4.65
CA ALA A 99 21.14 -56.36 5.59
C ALA A 99 20.25 -57.43 4.93
N SER A 100 19.33 -57.04 4.06
CA SER A 100 18.49 -57.96 3.28
C SER A 100 19.35 -58.87 2.40
N GLU A 101 20.29 -58.28 1.66
CA GLU A 101 21.20 -58.98 0.75
C GLU A 101 22.10 -59.98 1.50
N VAL A 102 22.59 -59.61 2.68
CA VAL A 102 23.48 -60.47 3.48
C VAL A 102 22.72 -61.59 4.19
N SER A 103 21.54 -61.31 4.73
CA SER A 103 20.77 -62.29 5.53
C SER A 103 19.85 -63.18 4.70
N GLY A 104 19.55 -62.81 3.45
CA GLY A 104 18.57 -63.49 2.60
C GLY A 104 17.12 -63.28 3.06
N LEU A 105 16.87 -62.44 4.07
CA LEU A 105 15.55 -62.07 4.53
C LEU A 105 15.07 -60.81 3.79
N ALA A 106 13.87 -60.87 3.23
CA ALA A 106 13.24 -59.70 2.60
C ALA A 106 12.72 -58.75 3.68
N PHE A 107 13.25 -57.52 3.70
CA PHE A 107 12.70 -56.42 4.49
C PHE A 107 11.75 -55.59 3.61
N ASP A 108 10.58 -55.21 4.13
CA ASP A 108 9.66 -54.29 3.45
C ASP A 108 10.14 -52.86 3.69
N ILE A 109 10.94 -52.33 2.75
CA ILE A 109 11.57 -51.01 2.84
C ILE A 109 10.68 -49.99 2.13
N PRO A 110 10.09 -49.01 2.84
CA PRO A 110 9.20 -48.03 2.22
C PRO A 110 9.96 -47.07 1.29
N ASP A 111 9.36 -46.78 0.14
CA ASP A 111 9.82 -45.73 -0.77
C ASP A 111 9.63 -44.34 -0.14
N ILE A 112 10.61 -43.46 -0.37
CA ILE A 112 10.55 -42.06 0.10
C ILE A 112 9.70 -41.26 -0.89
N PRO A 113 8.62 -40.58 -0.46
CA PRO A 113 7.77 -39.80 -1.35
C PRO A 113 8.52 -38.67 -2.09
N ASP A 114 8.21 -38.48 -3.37
CA ASP A 114 8.78 -37.42 -4.22
C ASP A 114 8.55 -36.00 -3.67
N THR A 115 7.47 -35.80 -2.91
CA THR A 115 7.17 -34.51 -2.26
C THR A 115 8.21 -34.11 -1.21
N LEU A 116 8.94 -35.06 -0.64
CA LEU A 116 10.05 -34.80 0.28
C LEU A 116 11.37 -34.56 -0.46
N LEU A 117 11.49 -35.07 -1.69
CA LEU A 117 12.64 -34.89 -2.57
C LEU A 117 12.56 -33.55 -3.33
N GLU A 118 11.34 -33.11 -3.66
CA GLU A 118 11.07 -31.85 -4.34
C GLU A 118 9.97 -31.02 -3.63
N PRO A 119 10.29 -30.41 -2.46
CA PRO A 119 9.33 -29.63 -1.67
C PRO A 119 8.71 -28.42 -2.42
N TRP A 120 9.25 -28.09 -3.59
CA TRP A 120 8.98 -26.89 -4.37
C TRP A 120 7.94 -27.11 -5.47
N GLN A 121 7.62 -28.37 -5.78
CA GLN A 121 6.53 -28.68 -6.69
C GLN A 121 5.21 -28.51 -5.94
N LEU A 122 4.52 -27.40 -6.18
CA LEU A 122 3.15 -27.23 -5.72
C LEU A 122 2.29 -28.32 -6.38
N PRO A 123 1.44 -29.06 -5.62
CA PRO A 123 0.57 -30.11 -6.17
C PRO A 123 -0.46 -29.60 -7.18
N CYS A 124 -0.52 -28.29 -7.43
CA CYS A 124 -1.51 -27.64 -8.25
C CYS A 124 -0.86 -26.61 -9.18
N PRO A 125 -1.38 -26.47 -10.42
CA PRO A 125 -0.87 -25.51 -11.38
C PRO A 125 -1.07 -24.08 -10.84
N ILE A 126 -0.02 -23.26 -10.93
CA ILE A 126 -0.09 -21.84 -10.61
C ILE A 126 -1.06 -21.20 -11.61
N GLN A 127 -2.27 -20.88 -11.15
CA GLN A 127 -3.20 -20.10 -11.96
C GLN A 127 -2.65 -18.67 -12.06
N PRO A 128 -2.49 -18.10 -13.26
CA PRO A 128 -2.09 -16.71 -13.40
C PRO A 128 -3.14 -15.82 -12.73
N ILE A 129 -2.69 -14.93 -11.84
CA ILE A 129 -3.53 -13.91 -11.24
C ILE A 129 -3.94 -12.96 -12.38
N ALA A 130 -5.17 -13.09 -12.87
CA ALA A 130 -5.73 -12.15 -13.81
C ALA A 130 -5.89 -10.79 -13.10
N ALA A 131 -5.01 -9.84 -13.40
CA ALA A 131 -5.19 -8.47 -12.96
C ALA A 131 -6.48 -7.94 -13.59
N SER A 132 -7.53 -7.70 -12.79
CA SER A 132 -8.76 -7.09 -13.28
C SER A 132 -8.44 -5.66 -13.73
N ALA A 133 -8.53 -5.41 -15.02
CA ALA A 133 -8.19 -4.12 -15.64
C ALA A 133 -9.18 -2.97 -15.29
N ASP A 134 -10.26 -3.26 -14.54
CA ASP A 134 -11.37 -2.31 -14.36
C ASP A 134 -11.32 -1.45 -13.08
N MET A 135 -10.23 -1.44 -12.31
CA MET A 135 -10.17 -0.58 -11.10
C MET A 135 -9.89 0.91 -11.37
N PHE A 136 -9.68 1.32 -12.62
CA PHE A 136 -9.38 2.73 -12.97
C PHE A 136 -10.33 3.29 -14.03
N GLN A 137 -11.62 3.02 -13.91
CA GLN A 137 -12.62 3.82 -14.62
C GLN A 137 -12.89 5.10 -13.80
N TYR A 138 -12.39 6.21 -14.33
CA TYR A 138 -12.47 7.58 -13.79
C TYR A 138 -13.90 8.11 -13.67
#